data_AF-A0A9P5THS5-F1
#
_entry.id   AF-A0A9P5THS5-F1
#
_cell.length_a   1.000
_cell.length_b   1.000
_cell.length_c   1.000
_cell.angle_alpha   90.00
_cell.angle_beta   90.00
_cell.angle_gamma   90.00
#
_symmetry.space_group_name_H-M   'P 1'
#
loop_
_entity.id
_entity.type
_entity.pdbx_description
1 polymer ?
#
loop_
_entity_poly.entity_id
_entity_poly.type
_entity_poly.pdbx_seq_one_letter_code
_entity_poly.pdbx_strand_id
1 'polypeptide(L)'
;MLASLVKSGPDLAMYFARAEQVIAVQAMCLPGIVDQEKFGQTKKRNEQWMKFCVEIHKWNKHRVQELNRTKENNLTLSKKIASSYGWEYDDLNNTVYGPYQLRKTKLIEKISEVDVQVMQEQIEAQLLALADKRERRSAEISLMKNRGEVETVYNRLRSTKAYPYMPSLPTFRKLPVIEMLQSAERGKTVVSVSETLQNDKVMKELLASQLKKWVDKAKVDLGLVLGFPQNWKNASKNILHPVERVTGRFFCKRCGCVEQKYRMDGCMDFAGACLHECVVGNKEKGRLRTGKKVIWDAANFVKDEKVGVDDCFFI
;
A
#
# COMPACT_ATOMS: atom_id res chain seq x y z
N MET A 1 7.51 13.83 -8.05
CA MET A 1 8.93 13.83 -8.46
C MET A 1 9.14 12.96 -9.70
N LEU A 2 8.55 13.35 -10.83
CA LEU A 2 8.89 12.81 -12.15
C LEU A 2 9.07 14.02 -13.06
N ALA A 3 10.21 14.69 -12.85
CA ALA A 3 10.67 15.75 -13.74
C ALA A 3 11.19 15.07 -15.01
N SER A 4 10.29 15.04 -15.98
CA SER A 4 10.50 14.84 -17.41
C SER A 4 11.89 15.26 -17.89
N LEU A 5 12.76 14.26 -18.13
CA LEU A 5 13.89 14.34 -19.03
C LEU A 5 13.37 14.44 -20.49
N VAL A 6 12.85 15.60 -20.88
CA VAL A 6 12.90 15.98 -22.30
C VAL A 6 14.33 16.42 -22.54
N LYS A 7 15.20 15.46 -22.87
CA LYS A 7 16.46 15.79 -23.53
C LYS A 7 16.07 16.48 -24.83
N SER A 8 16.29 17.78 -24.89
CA SER A 8 16.30 18.57 -26.12
C SER A 8 17.24 17.87 -27.10
N GLY A 9 16.67 17.05 -27.97
CA GLY A 9 17.39 16.49 -29.10
C GLY A 9 17.97 17.65 -29.92
N PRO A 10 19.14 17.46 -30.54
CA PRO A 10 19.71 18.47 -31.41
C PRO A 10 18.65 18.91 -32.42
N ASP A 11 18.43 20.22 -32.44
CA ASP A 11 17.43 20.90 -33.25
C ASP A 11 17.52 20.39 -34.70
N LEU A 12 16.55 19.59 -35.14
CA LEU A 12 16.49 19.04 -36.50
C LEU A 12 16.52 20.17 -37.55
N ALA A 13 16.16 21.40 -37.17
CA ALA A 13 16.31 22.60 -37.99
C ALA A 13 17.78 22.91 -38.36
N MET A 14 18.77 22.56 -37.53
CA MET A 14 20.19 22.76 -37.84
C MET A 14 20.73 21.79 -38.90
N TYR A 15 20.14 20.60 -39.05
CA TYR A 15 20.62 19.62 -40.03
C TYR A 15 20.13 19.92 -41.46
N PHE A 16 18.91 20.46 -41.62
CA PHE A 16 18.42 20.88 -42.94
C PHE A 16 19.15 22.13 -43.47
N ALA A 17 19.53 23.07 -42.59
CA ALA A 17 20.27 24.26 -43.00
C ALA A 17 21.67 23.96 -43.59
N ARG A 18 22.31 22.84 -43.20
CA ARG A 18 23.64 22.47 -43.72
C ARG A 18 23.61 21.78 -45.07
N ALA A 19 22.56 21.01 -45.39
CA ALA A 19 22.49 20.31 -46.67
C ALA A 19 22.26 21.27 -47.85
N GLU A 20 21.41 22.30 -47.67
CA GLU A 20 21.18 23.31 -48.71
C GLU A 20 22.38 24.25 -48.89
N GLN A 21 23.13 24.55 -47.83
CA GLN A 21 24.34 25.38 -47.92
C GLN A 21 25.47 24.68 -48.69
N VAL A 22 25.62 23.36 -48.57
CA VAL A 22 26.65 22.59 -49.31
C VAL A 22 26.32 22.54 -50.81
N ILE A 23 25.05 22.41 -51.19
CA ILE A 23 24.62 22.42 -52.60
C ILE A 23 24.80 23.83 -53.22
N ALA A 24 24.54 24.89 -52.45
CA ALA A 24 24.73 26.27 -52.93
C ALA A 24 26.20 26.64 -53.18
N VAL A 25 27.14 26.14 -52.37
CA VAL A 25 28.59 26.39 -52.55
C VAL A 25 29.13 25.63 -53.77
N GLN A 26 28.63 24.42 -54.03
CA GLN A 26 29.09 23.61 -55.18
C GLN A 26 28.57 24.15 -56.54
N ALA A 27 27.47 24.90 -56.54
CA ALA A 27 26.94 25.57 -57.74
C ALA A 27 27.68 26.88 -58.11
N MET A 28 28.51 27.44 -57.23
CA MET A 28 29.24 28.70 -57.47
C MET A 28 30.54 28.55 -58.28
N CYS A 29 30.94 27.32 -58.65
CA CYS A 29 32.17 27.06 -59.40
C CYS A 29 31.99 26.86 -60.92
N LEU A 30 30.77 27.02 -61.46
CA LEU A 30 30.55 27.05 -62.91
C LEU A 30 30.36 28.51 -63.36
N PRO A 31 31.23 29.05 -64.24
CA PRO A 31 31.07 30.38 -64.82
C PRO A 31 29.97 30.36 -65.89
N GLY A 32 28.74 30.11 -65.46
CA GLY A 32 27.53 30.29 -66.24
C GLY A 32 26.90 31.61 -65.82
N ILE A 33 26.51 32.43 -66.81
CA ILE A 33 25.81 33.70 -66.68
C ILE A 33 24.78 33.60 -65.54
N VAL A 34 25.10 34.19 -64.38
CA VAL A 34 24.16 34.26 -63.26
C VAL A 34 23.05 35.17 -63.72
N ASP A 35 21.91 34.55 -63.98
CA ASP A 35 20.67 35.20 -64.36
C ASP A 35 20.30 36.22 -63.27
N GLN A 36 20.65 37.49 -63.50
CA GLN A 36 20.48 38.59 -62.53
C GLN A 36 19.02 38.70 -62.07
N GLU A 37 18.08 38.29 -62.93
CA GLU A 37 16.66 38.26 -62.62
C GLU A 37 16.34 37.23 -61.53
N LYS A 38 16.90 36.01 -61.62
CA LYS A 38 16.74 34.96 -60.59
C LYS A 38 17.34 35.36 -59.25
N PHE A 39 18.49 36.04 -59.27
CA PHE A 39 19.10 36.58 -58.05
C PHE A 39 18.21 37.64 -57.40
N GLY A 40 17.66 38.56 -58.20
CA GLY A 40 16.73 39.58 -57.73
C GLY A 40 15.44 39.00 -57.12
N GLN A 41 14.86 37.98 -57.75
CA GLN A 41 13.68 37.27 -57.23
C GLN A 41 13.99 36.56 -55.91
N THR A 42 15.15 35.88 -55.81
CA THR A 42 15.59 35.21 -54.59
C THR A 42 15.78 36.19 -53.44
N LYS A 43 16.39 37.35 -53.71
CA LYS A 43 16.54 38.42 -52.73
C LYS A 43 15.19 38.92 -52.21
N LYS A 44 14.24 39.22 -53.10
CA LYS A 44 12.88 39.65 -52.71
C LYS A 44 12.16 38.60 -51.85
N ARG A 45 12.25 37.32 -52.24
CA ARG A 45 11.68 36.21 -51.47
C ARG A 45 12.31 36.10 -50.08
N ASN A 46 13.64 36.21 -49.99
CA ASN A 46 14.36 36.17 -48.72
C ASN A 46 14.00 37.35 -47.81
N GLU A 47 13.84 38.55 -48.36
CA GLU A 47 13.39 39.73 -47.61
C GLU A 47 11.97 39.54 -47.05
N GLN A 48 11.05 39.00 -47.86
CA GLN A 48 9.69 38.67 -47.41
C GLN A 48 9.70 37.58 -46.33
N TRP A 49 10.50 36.54 -46.51
CA TRP A 49 10.66 35.46 -45.53
C TRP A 49 11.23 35.97 -44.20
N MET A 50 12.26 36.83 -44.25
CA MET A 50 12.84 37.42 -43.04
C MET A 50 11.84 38.30 -42.29
N LYS A 51 11.01 39.08 -43.01
CA LYS A 51 9.92 39.85 -42.40
C LYS A 51 8.93 38.93 -41.69
N PHE A 52 8.48 37.86 -42.35
CA PHE A 52 7.58 36.86 -41.78
C PHE A 52 8.17 36.18 -40.53
N CYS A 53 9.44 35.79 -40.56
CA CYS A 53 10.14 35.22 -39.40
C CYS A 53 10.19 36.19 -38.21
N VAL A 54 10.45 37.48 -38.45
CA VAL A 54 10.42 38.51 -37.41
C VAL A 54 9.01 38.69 -36.84
N GLU A 55 7.98 38.65 -37.68
CA GLU A 55 6.58 38.72 -37.26
C GLU A 55 6.17 37.51 -36.41
N ILE A 56 6.51 36.29 -36.82
CA ILE A 56 6.29 35.07 -36.03
C ILE A 56 7.00 35.16 -34.68
N HIS A 57 8.25 35.62 -34.65
CA HIS A 57 9.00 35.74 -33.40
C HIS A 57 8.34 36.76 -32.44
N LYS A 58 7.92 37.91 -32.97
CA LYS A 58 7.17 38.92 -32.19
C LYS A 58 5.84 38.35 -31.66
N TRP A 59 5.10 37.65 -32.51
CA TRP A 59 3.85 36.98 -32.13
C TRP A 59 4.08 35.95 -31.02
N ASN A 60 5.11 35.10 -31.14
CA ASN A 60 5.42 34.09 -30.14
C ASN A 60 5.81 34.73 -28.80
N LYS A 61 6.65 35.77 -28.83
CA LYS A 61 7.02 36.53 -27.62
C LYS A 61 5.79 37.12 -26.92
N HIS A 62 4.91 37.77 -27.68
CA HIS A 62 3.67 38.32 -27.16
C HIS A 62 2.76 37.22 -26.58
N ARG A 63 2.60 36.11 -27.30
CA ARG A 63 1.80 34.96 -26.87
C ARG A 63 2.32 34.35 -25.56
N VAL A 64 3.64 34.19 -25.40
CA VAL A 64 4.25 33.67 -24.17
C VAL A 64 4.03 34.63 -23.00
N GLN A 65 4.17 35.94 -23.23
CA GLN A 65 3.91 36.96 -22.21
C GLN A 65 2.45 36.92 -21.74
N GLU A 66 1.49 36.89 -22.66
CA GLU A 66 0.06 36.82 -22.32
C GLU A 66 -0.32 35.50 -21.63
N LEU A 67 0.29 34.38 -22.03
CA LEU A 67 0.12 33.10 -21.34
C LEU A 67 0.57 33.17 -19.88
N ASN A 68 1.77 33.72 -19.62
CA ASN A 68 2.31 33.84 -18.26
C ASN A 68 1.44 34.77 -17.40
N ARG A 69 1.05 35.92 -17.95
CA ARG A 69 0.15 36.86 -17.28
C ARG A 69 -1.20 36.23 -16.95
N THR A 70 -1.79 35.48 -17.88
CA THR A 70 -3.06 34.78 -17.67
C THR A 70 -2.92 33.67 -16.63
N LYS A 71 -1.81 32.92 -16.64
CA LYS A 71 -1.51 31.91 -15.63
C LYS A 71 -1.44 32.50 -14.23
N GLU A 72 -0.74 33.62 -14.04
CA GLU A 72 -0.63 34.31 -12.75
C GLU A 72 -1.98 34.87 -12.28
N ASN A 73 -2.77 35.47 -13.18
CA ASN A 73 -4.11 35.96 -12.87
C ASN A 73 -5.03 34.81 -12.43
N ASN A 74 -5.06 33.72 -13.21
CA ASN A 74 -5.89 32.56 -12.90
C ASN A 74 -5.48 31.91 -11.57
N LEU A 75 -4.17 31.78 -11.30
CA LEU A 75 -3.64 31.28 -10.03
C LEU A 75 -4.06 32.14 -8.84
N THR A 76 -3.91 33.46 -8.96
CA THR A 76 -4.28 34.43 -7.92
C THR A 76 -5.78 34.37 -7.62
N LEU A 77 -6.61 34.33 -8.66
CA LEU A 77 -8.06 34.17 -8.52
C LEU A 77 -8.42 32.84 -7.87
N SER A 78 -7.79 31.74 -8.28
CA SER A 78 -8.04 30.40 -7.71
C SER A 78 -7.77 30.36 -6.21
N LYS A 79 -6.66 30.97 -5.76
CA LYS A 79 -6.32 31.08 -4.33
C LYS A 79 -7.33 31.96 -3.58
N LYS A 80 -7.73 33.09 -4.16
CA LYS A 80 -8.76 33.97 -3.59
C LYS A 80 -10.08 33.23 -3.41
N ILE A 81 -10.51 32.47 -4.42
CA ILE A 81 -11.71 31.63 -4.37
C ILE A 81 -11.58 30.59 -3.26
N ALA A 82 -10.50 29.81 -3.25
CA ALA A 82 -10.26 28.80 -2.22
C ALA A 82 -10.34 29.41 -0.80
N SER A 83 -9.68 30.56 -0.57
CA SER A 83 -9.76 31.29 0.70
C SER A 83 -11.17 31.80 1.02
N SER A 84 -11.94 32.28 0.04
CA SER A 84 -13.30 32.80 0.26
C SER A 84 -14.31 31.73 0.66
N TYR A 85 -14.18 30.51 0.12
CA TYR A 85 -15.04 29.38 0.44
C TYR A 85 -14.49 28.51 1.59
N GLY A 86 -13.31 28.83 2.12
CA GLY A 86 -12.66 28.03 3.16
C GLY A 86 -12.14 26.68 2.67
N TRP A 87 -11.83 26.55 1.38
CA TRP A 87 -11.27 25.34 0.79
C TRP A 87 -9.73 25.39 0.78
N GLU A 88 -9.11 24.22 0.90
CA GLU A 88 -7.68 24.06 0.64
C GLU A 88 -7.42 24.20 -0.87
N TYR A 89 -6.51 25.08 -1.28
CA TYR A 89 -6.20 25.32 -2.69
C TYR A 89 -5.74 24.04 -3.43
N ASP A 90 -4.97 23.20 -2.76
CA ASP A 90 -4.50 21.93 -3.35
C ASP A 90 -5.67 20.95 -3.56
N ASP A 91 -6.68 20.97 -2.70
CA ASP A 91 -7.86 20.11 -2.83
C ASP A 91 -8.75 20.58 -3.97
N LEU A 92 -8.95 21.89 -4.08
CA LEU A 92 -9.66 22.50 -5.19
C LEU A 92 -9.06 22.07 -6.54
N ASN A 93 -7.73 22.02 -6.65
CA ASN A 93 -7.05 21.56 -7.86
C ASN A 93 -7.22 20.06 -8.17
N ASN A 94 -7.62 19.26 -7.19
CA ASN A 94 -7.93 17.83 -7.37
C ASN A 94 -9.41 17.59 -7.73
N THR A 95 -10.21 18.64 -7.91
CA THR A 95 -11.60 18.58 -8.37
C THR A 95 -11.72 18.88 -9.88
N VAL A 96 -12.96 19.00 -10.38
CA VAL A 96 -13.27 19.50 -11.73
C VAL A 96 -12.64 20.86 -12.05
N TYR A 97 -12.38 21.67 -11.02
CA TYR A 97 -11.78 22.98 -11.18
C TYR A 97 -10.35 22.91 -11.74
N GLY A 98 -9.52 21.96 -11.30
CA GLY A 98 -8.12 21.86 -11.72
C GLY A 98 -7.96 21.67 -13.24
N PRO A 99 -8.59 20.65 -13.84
CA PRO A 99 -8.60 20.48 -15.30
C PRO A 99 -9.19 21.68 -16.04
N TYR A 100 -10.23 22.32 -15.49
CA TYR A 100 -10.84 23.53 -16.05
C TYR A 100 -9.84 24.70 -16.08
N GLN A 101 -9.17 24.97 -14.97
CA GLN A 101 -8.15 26.02 -14.83
C GLN A 101 -6.98 25.79 -15.80
N LEU A 102 -6.51 24.54 -15.92
CA LEU A 102 -5.46 24.17 -16.87
C LEU A 102 -5.90 24.40 -18.31
N ARG A 103 -7.15 24.07 -18.67
CA ARG A 103 -7.70 24.30 -20.00
C ARG A 103 -7.82 25.79 -20.32
N LYS A 104 -8.42 26.58 -19.43
CA LYS A 104 -8.54 28.05 -19.59
C LYS A 104 -7.18 28.72 -19.74
N THR A 105 -6.20 28.33 -18.92
CA THR A 105 -4.84 28.84 -19.02
C THR A 105 -4.19 28.50 -20.36
N LYS A 106 -4.37 27.27 -20.89
CA LYS A 106 -3.86 26.89 -22.22
C LYS A 106 -4.46 27.72 -23.35
N LEU A 107 -5.72 28.12 -23.21
CA LEU A 107 -6.43 28.99 -24.15
C LEU A 107 -6.13 30.48 -23.95
N ILE A 108 -5.32 30.85 -22.96
CA ILE A 108 -5.05 32.25 -22.57
C ILE A 108 -6.37 32.97 -22.21
N GLU A 109 -7.29 32.23 -21.59
CA GLU A 109 -8.57 32.75 -21.12
C GLU A 109 -8.53 32.97 -19.59
N LYS A 110 -9.13 34.08 -19.16
CA LYS A 110 -9.32 34.37 -17.73
C LYS A 110 -10.50 33.57 -17.21
N ILE A 111 -10.34 33.02 -16.01
CA ILE A 111 -11.44 32.38 -15.27
C ILE A 111 -12.30 33.48 -14.65
N SER A 112 -13.62 33.34 -14.74
CA SER A 112 -14.57 34.23 -14.06
C SER A 112 -15.08 33.61 -12.77
N GLU A 113 -15.58 34.42 -11.83
CA GLU A 113 -16.23 33.92 -10.62
C GLU A 113 -17.55 33.19 -10.96
N VAL A 114 -18.23 33.60 -12.03
CA VAL A 114 -19.45 32.94 -12.53
C VAL A 114 -19.17 31.49 -12.95
N ASP A 115 -18.04 31.24 -13.61
CA ASP A 115 -17.65 29.88 -14.00
C ASP A 115 -17.54 28.95 -12.79
N VAL A 116 -17.02 29.48 -11.68
CA VAL A 116 -16.83 28.73 -10.43
C VAL A 116 -18.17 28.49 -9.76
N GLN A 117 -19.04 29.50 -9.73
CA GLN A 117 -20.38 29.39 -9.17
C GLN A 117 -21.20 28.29 -9.87
N VAL A 118 -21.08 28.18 -11.19
CA VAL A 118 -21.74 27.10 -11.97
C VAL A 118 -21.21 25.71 -11.61
N MET A 119 -19.93 25.58 -11.25
CA MET A 119 -19.32 24.31 -10.87
C MET A 119 -19.34 24.03 -9.36
N GLN A 120 -19.87 24.95 -8.55
CA GLN A 120 -19.72 24.94 -7.09
C GLN A 120 -20.22 23.63 -6.46
N GLU A 121 -21.45 23.21 -6.80
CA GLU A 121 -22.04 21.98 -6.25
C GLU A 121 -21.18 20.74 -6.57
N GLN A 122 -20.63 20.68 -7.78
CA GLN A 122 -19.77 19.58 -8.19
C GLN A 122 -18.41 19.61 -7.48
N ILE A 123 -17.84 20.79 -7.27
CA ILE A 123 -16.61 20.99 -6.51
C ILE A 123 -16.82 20.52 -5.07
N GLU A 124 -17.89 20.98 -4.41
CA GLU A 124 -18.20 20.63 -3.02
C GLU A 124 -18.40 19.12 -2.85
N ALA A 125 -19.17 18.48 -3.74
CA ALA A 125 -19.35 17.03 -3.73
C ALA A 125 -18.01 16.27 -3.86
N GLN A 126 -17.10 16.75 -4.69
CA GLN A 126 -15.77 16.14 -4.86
C GLN A 126 -14.85 16.39 -3.68
N LEU A 127 -14.91 17.57 -3.06
CA LEU A 127 -14.15 17.89 -1.84
C LEU A 127 -14.58 16.97 -0.69
N LEU A 128 -15.89 16.77 -0.50
CA LEU A 128 -16.41 15.81 0.49
C LEU A 128 -15.91 14.40 0.22
N ALA A 129 -15.96 13.94 -1.04
CA ALA A 129 -15.44 12.62 -1.41
C ALA A 129 -13.92 12.48 -1.18
N LEU A 130 -13.14 13.55 -1.35
CA LEU A 130 -11.71 13.58 -1.06
C LEU A 130 -11.44 13.51 0.45
N ALA A 131 -12.21 14.25 1.26
CA ALA A 131 -12.12 14.23 2.72
C ALA A 131 -12.41 12.81 3.26
N ASP A 132 -13.53 12.21 2.84
CA ASP A 132 -13.90 10.82 3.11
C ASP A 132 -12.78 9.84 2.77
N LYS A 133 -12.17 10.01 1.59
CA LYS A 133 -11.10 9.14 1.11
C LYS A 133 -9.85 9.28 1.97
N ARG A 134 -9.52 10.48 2.45
CA ARG A 134 -8.40 10.72 3.37
C ARG A 134 -8.66 10.11 4.73
N GLU A 135 -9.87 10.27 5.26
CA GLU A 135 -10.26 9.67 6.53
C GLU A 135 -10.13 8.14 6.46
N ARG A 136 -10.70 7.50 5.42
CA ARG A 136 -10.58 6.05 5.21
C ARG A 136 -9.13 5.60 5.11
N ARG A 137 -8.30 6.30 4.30
CA ARG A 137 -6.86 5.99 4.20
C ARG A 137 -6.14 6.15 5.53
N SER A 138 -6.45 7.20 6.28
CA SER A 138 -5.82 7.44 7.58
C SER A 138 -6.21 6.36 8.59
N ALA A 139 -7.46 5.93 8.59
CA ALA A 139 -7.93 4.80 9.39
C ALA A 139 -7.23 3.50 8.96
N GLU A 140 -7.14 3.21 7.66
CA GLU A 140 -6.43 2.02 7.16
C GLU A 140 -4.95 2.00 7.56
N ILE A 141 -4.24 3.14 7.43
CA ILE A 141 -2.83 3.27 7.83
C ILE A 141 -2.67 3.03 9.33
N SER A 142 -3.58 3.59 10.12
CA SER A 142 -3.56 3.43 11.57
C SER A 142 -3.79 1.95 11.94
N LEU A 143 -4.79 1.30 11.32
CA LEU A 143 -5.09 -0.10 11.55
C LEU A 143 -3.91 -1.00 11.16
N MET A 144 -3.23 -0.69 10.05
CA MET A 144 -2.01 -1.38 9.63
C MET A 144 -0.88 -1.22 10.66
N LYS A 145 -0.67 0.01 11.17
CA LYS A 145 0.31 0.30 12.22
C LYS A 145 0.00 -0.49 13.48
N ASN A 146 -1.24 -0.44 13.97
CA ASN A 146 -1.71 -1.17 15.15
C ASN A 146 -1.52 -2.68 15.00
N ARG A 147 -1.81 -3.25 13.82
CA ARG A 147 -1.55 -4.67 13.53
C ARG A 147 -0.07 -5.04 13.56
N GLY A 148 0.81 -4.16 13.09
CA GLY A 148 2.26 -4.33 13.14
C GLY A 148 2.80 -4.24 14.57
N GLU A 149 2.28 -3.32 15.40
CA GLU A 149 2.63 -3.22 16.81
C GLU A 149 2.21 -4.47 17.60
N VAL A 150 0.97 -4.95 17.39
CA VAL A 150 0.48 -6.20 17.98
C VAL A 150 1.36 -7.39 17.58
N GLU A 151 1.81 -7.45 16.33
CA GLU A 151 2.70 -8.52 15.85
C GLU A 151 4.07 -8.45 16.51
N THR A 152 4.59 -7.25 16.73
CA THR A 152 5.86 -7.04 17.44
C THR A 152 5.76 -7.49 18.89
N VAL A 153 4.67 -7.14 19.59
CA VAL A 153 4.39 -7.60 20.95
C VAL A 153 4.23 -9.11 21.00
N TYR A 154 3.49 -9.71 20.05
CA TYR A 154 3.32 -11.15 19.95
C TYR A 154 4.66 -11.87 19.78
N ASN A 155 5.51 -11.40 18.86
CA ASN A 155 6.82 -11.98 18.62
C ASN A 155 7.73 -11.86 19.85
N ARG A 156 7.65 -10.75 20.59
CA ARG A 156 8.35 -10.58 21.87
C ARG A 156 7.86 -11.57 22.91
N LEU A 157 6.54 -11.73 23.10
CA LEU A 157 5.98 -12.70 24.03
C LEU A 157 6.38 -14.15 23.69
N ARG A 158 6.46 -14.45 22.38
CA ARG A 158 6.91 -15.75 21.86
C ARG A 158 8.40 -15.98 22.14
N SER A 159 9.25 -14.98 21.91
CA SER A 159 10.71 -15.12 22.10
C SER A 159 11.11 -15.17 23.57
N THR A 160 10.46 -14.39 24.44
CA THR A 160 10.69 -14.44 25.89
C THR A 160 10.11 -15.68 26.56
N LYS A 161 9.27 -16.45 25.85
CA LYS A 161 8.51 -17.60 26.38
C LYS A 161 7.73 -17.23 27.65
N ALA A 162 7.21 -16.00 27.71
CA ALA A 162 6.45 -15.51 28.87
C ALA A 162 5.21 -16.37 29.17
N TYR A 163 4.66 -17.01 28.13
CA TYR A 163 3.58 -17.98 28.23
C TYR A 163 4.03 -19.32 27.63
N PRO A 164 3.72 -20.46 28.28
CA PRO A 164 4.13 -21.78 27.80
C PRO A 164 3.43 -22.16 26.49
N TYR A 165 2.19 -21.71 26.30
CA TYR A 165 1.37 -21.99 25.13
C TYR A 165 0.84 -20.67 24.57
N MET A 166 0.95 -20.51 23.26
CA MET A 166 0.51 -19.32 22.56
C MET A 166 -0.34 -19.73 21.35
N PRO A 167 -1.46 -19.02 21.08
CA PRO A 167 -2.22 -19.21 19.86
C PRO A 167 -1.43 -18.71 18.65
N SER A 168 -1.76 -19.19 17.45
CA SER A 168 -1.26 -18.58 16.21
C SER A 168 -1.58 -17.09 16.11
N LEU A 169 -0.74 -16.30 15.43
CA LEU A 169 -0.91 -14.84 15.34
C LEU A 169 -2.31 -14.39 14.88
N PRO A 170 -2.96 -14.99 13.86
CA PRO A 170 -4.32 -14.62 13.48
C PRO A 170 -5.35 -14.85 14.59
N THR A 171 -5.15 -15.89 15.40
CA THR A 171 -6.03 -16.23 16.53
C THR A 171 -5.75 -15.30 17.71
N PHE A 172 -4.48 -14.98 17.98
CA PHE A 172 -4.07 -13.99 18.96
C PHE A 172 -4.70 -12.61 18.70
N ARG A 173 -4.73 -12.18 17.43
CA ARG A 173 -5.35 -10.92 17.01
C ARG A 173 -6.87 -10.85 17.27
N LYS A 174 -7.54 -11.99 17.44
CA LYS A 174 -8.98 -12.09 17.73
C LYS A 174 -9.30 -12.17 19.21
N LEU A 175 -8.30 -12.14 20.08
CA LEU A 175 -8.56 -12.05 21.51
C LEU A 175 -9.25 -10.70 21.78
N PRO A 176 -10.34 -10.63 22.58
CA PRO A 176 -11.10 -9.39 22.75
C PRO A 176 -10.27 -8.19 23.18
N VAL A 177 -9.25 -8.39 24.03
CA VAL A 177 -8.35 -7.29 24.45
C VAL A 177 -7.50 -6.77 23.28
N ILE A 178 -7.05 -7.66 22.40
CA ILE A 178 -6.24 -7.30 21.24
C ILE A 178 -7.11 -6.68 20.14
N GLU A 179 -8.30 -7.22 19.91
CA GLU A 179 -9.27 -6.66 18.94
C GLU A 179 -9.70 -5.25 19.35
N MET A 180 -9.99 -5.03 20.64
CA MET A 180 -10.28 -3.71 21.19
C MET A 180 -9.15 -2.73 20.89
N LEU A 181 -7.90 -3.11 21.18
CA LEU A 181 -6.72 -2.29 20.92
C LEU A 181 -6.48 -2.01 19.43
N GLN A 182 -6.79 -2.96 18.55
CA GLN A 182 -6.71 -2.75 17.09
C GLN A 182 -7.81 -1.84 16.56
N SER A 183 -8.97 -1.81 17.23
CA SER A 183 -10.15 -1.04 16.80
C SER A 183 -10.25 0.36 17.42
N ALA A 184 -9.34 0.75 18.33
CA ALA A 184 -9.40 1.96 19.15
C ALA A 184 -9.23 3.29 18.37
N GLU A 185 -9.64 3.34 17.12
CA GLU A 185 -9.12 4.23 16.09
C GLU A 185 -10.07 5.35 15.67
N ARG A 186 -10.95 5.80 16.57
CA ARG A 186 -11.86 6.91 16.25
C ARG A 186 -11.67 8.20 17.05
N GLY A 187 -10.65 8.28 17.90
CA GLY A 187 -10.39 9.57 18.55
C GLY A 187 -9.24 9.58 19.56
N LYS A 188 -8.16 10.26 19.18
CA LYS A 188 -7.30 11.04 20.09
C LYS A 188 -6.40 10.33 21.11
N THR A 189 -6.33 9.01 21.22
CA THR A 189 -5.34 8.40 22.14
C THR A 189 -3.98 8.21 21.48
N VAL A 190 -2.99 8.95 21.99
CA VAL A 190 -1.60 9.06 21.52
C VAL A 190 -0.72 7.88 21.95
N VAL A 191 -1.20 7.00 22.83
CA VAL A 191 -0.39 5.90 23.39
C VAL A 191 -0.34 4.74 22.41
N SER A 192 0.87 4.28 22.06
CA SER A 192 1.09 3.14 21.18
C SER A 192 0.50 1.86 21.79
N VAL A 193 -0.08 0.98 20.95
CA VAL A 193 -0.63 -0.32 21.37
C VAL A 193 0.44 -1.15 22.10
N SER A 194 1.68 -1.07 21.62
CA SER A 194 2.82 -1.74 22.24
C SER A 194 3.07 -1.23 23.66
N GLU A 195 3.03 0.09 23.88
CA GLU A 195 3.24 0.69 25.20
C GLU A 195 2.11 0.33 26.15
N THR A 196 0.85 0.38 25.71
CA THR A 196 -0.29 -0.04 26.53
C THR A 196 -0.15 -1.48 26.99
N LEU A 197 0.15 -2.42 26.08
CA LEU A 197 0.33 -3.84 26.45
C LEU A 197 1.56 -4.10 27.32
N GLN A 198 2.59 -3.25 27.25
CA GLN A 198 3.84 -3.45 27.98
C GLN A 198 3.93 -2.70 29.30
N ASN A 199 3.22 -1.60 29.47
CA ASN A 199 3.34 -0.75 30.65
C ASN A 199 2.10 -0.81 31.53
N ASP A 200 0.92 -1.02 30.94
CA ASP A 200 -0.32 -1.13 31.70
C ASP A 200 -0.47 -2.53 32.32
N LYS A 201 -0.43 -2.57 33.65
CA LYS A 201 -0.59 -3.79 34.46
C LYS A 201 -1.97 -4.43 34.24
N VAL A 202 -3.03 -3.62 34.14
CA VAL A 202 -4.41 -4.11 33.98
C VAL A 202 -4.54 -4.83 32.63
N MET A 203 -3.98 -4.25 31.57
CA MET A 203 -4.03 -4.83 30.24
C MET A 203 -3.23 -6.13 30.14
N LYS A 204 -2.08 -6.22 30.83
CA LYS A 204 -1.32 -7.48 30.94
C LYS A 204 -2.10 -8.58 31.65
N GLU A 205 -2.72 -8.27 32.79
CA GLU A 205 -3.51 -9.22 33.55
C GLU A 205 -4.74 -9.71 32.75
N LEU A 206 -5.40 -8.78 32.03
CA LEU A 206 -6.51 -9.10 31.15
C LEU A 206 -6.07 -10.01 30.00
N LEU A 207 -4.93 -9.72 29.35
CA LEU A 207 -4.36 -10.56 28.30
C LEU A 207 -3.99 -11.95 28.82
N ALA A 208 -3.33 -12.03 29.99
CA ALA A 208 -2.96 -13.30 30.62
C ALA A 208 -4.20 -14.16 30.93
N SER A 209 -5.27 -13.54 31.44
CA SER A 209 -6.55 -14.20 31.70
C SER A 209 -7.21 -14.73 30.41
N GLN A 210 -7.22 -13.92 29.34
CA GLN A 210 -7.78 -14.34 28.05
C GLN A 210 -6.96 -15.48 27.41
N LEU A 211 -5.63 -15.40 27.46
CA LEU A 211 -4.74 -16.46 27.00
C LEU A 211 -4.96 -17.75 27.78
N LYS A 212 -5.06 -17.67 29.12
CA LYS A 212 -5.36 -18.84 29.96
C LYS A 212 -6.68 -19.49 29.57
N LYS A 213 -7.75 -18.71 29.46
CA LYS A 213 -9.07 -19.21 29.01
C LYS A 213 -9.00 -19.86 27.63
N TRP A 214 -8.25 -19.27 26.70
CA TRP A 214 -8.05 -19.82 25.37
C TRP A 214 -7.29 -21.15 25.41
N VAL A 215 -6.20 -21.23 26.20
CA VAL A 215 -5.42 -22.46 26.38
C VAL A 215 -6.27 -23.56 27.00
N ASP A 216 -7.04 -23.27 28.05
CA ASP A 216 -7.92 -24.23 28.71
C ASP A 216 -8.95 -24.78 27.72
N LYS A 217 -9.52 -23.91 26.87
CA LYS A 217 -10.39 -24.34 25.78
C LYS A 217 -9.66 -25.22 24.76
N ALA A 218 -8.47 -24.81 24.31
CA ALA A 218 -7.67 -25.58 23.35
C ALA A 218 -7.29 -26.96 23.90
N LYS A 219 -7.03 -27.08 25.20
CA LYS A 219 -6.79 -28.37 25.88
C LYS A 219 -8.00 -29.29 25.82
N VAL A 220 -9.19 -28.75 26.09
CA VAL A 220 -10.45 -29.51 25.98
C VAL A 220 -10.68 -29.95 24.54
N ASP A 221 -10.61 -29.01 23.60
CA ASP A 221 -10.92 -29.26 22.19
C ASP A 221 -9.94 -30.28 21.56
N LEU A 222 -8.63 -30.16 21.83
CA LEU A 222 -7.64 -31.15 21.39
C LEU A 222 -7.68 -32.46 22.20
N GLY A 223 -8.16 -32.42 23.45
CA GLY A 223 -8.42 -33.61 24.26
C GLY A 223 -9.50 -34.49 23.63
N LEU A 224 -10.56 -33.87 23.10
CA LEU A 224 -11.59 -34.57 22.32
C LEU A 224 -11.01 -35.22 21.06
N VAL A 225 -10.09 -34.56 20.36
CA VAL A 225 -9.39 -35.13 19.19
C VAL A 225 -8.57 -36.37 19.57
N LEU A 226 -8.03 -36.42 20.79
CA LEU A 226 -7.32 -37.60 21.31
C LEU A 226 -8.26 -38.71 21.84
N GLY A 227 -9.58 -38.49 21.84
CA GLY A 227 -10.58 -39.45 22.33
C GLY A 227 -10.88 -39.36 23.83
N PHE A 228 -10.44 -38.31 24.53
CA PHE A 228 -10.75 -38.09 25.94
C PHE A 228 -12.09 -37.36 26.11
N PRO A 229 -12.81 -37.56 27.23
CA PRO A 229 -14.07 -36.87 27.48
C PRO A 229 -13.86 -35.36 27.67
N GLN A 230 -14.87 -34.56 27.29
CA GLN A 230 -14.83 -33.08 27.38
C GLN A 230 -14.51 -32.56 28.79
N ASN A 231 -15.03 -33.24 29.81
CA ASN A 231 -14.86 -32.87 31.22
C ASN A 231 -13.73 -33.66 31.88
N TRP A 232 -12.62 -33.89 31.17
CA TRP A 232 -11.46 -34.55 31.75
C TRP A 232 -10.98 -33.78 32.99
N LYS A 233 -10.95 -34.45 34.13
CA LYS A 233 -10.49 -33.91 35.41
C LYS A 233 -9.60 -34.96 36.07
N ASN A 234 -8.60 -34.49 36.79
CA ASN A 234 -7.76 -35.34 37.61
C ASN A 234 -7.62 -34.73 39.00
N ALA A 235 -7.67 -35.57 40.04
CA ALA A 235 -7.46 -35.14 41.42
C ALA A 235 -5.98 -34.83 41.71
N SER A 236 -5.05 -35.50 41.01
CA SER A 236 -3.62 -35.31 41.20
C SER A 236 -3.09 -34.17 40.34
N LYS A 237 -2.40 -33.22 40.98
CA LYS A 237 -1.68 -32.14 40.29
C LYS A 237 -0.45 -32.65 39.52
N ASN A 238 0.04 -33.84 39.84
CA ASN A 238 1.20 -34.44 39.19
C ASN A 238 0.85 -35.13 37.87
N ILE A 239 -0.44 -35.39 37.61
CA ILE A 239 -0.86 -36.02 36.37
C ILE A 239 -1.13 -34.95 35.32
N LEU A 240 -0.29 -34.93 34.29
CA LEU A 240 -0.43 -34.04 33.14
C LEU A 240 -1.74 -34.29 32.37
N HIS A 241 -2.28 -33.21 31.81
CA HIS A 241 -3.41 -33.27 30.89
C HIS A 241 -3.05 -34.16 29.69
N PRO A 242 -3.96 -34.98 29.14
CA PRO A 242 -3.64 -35.91 28.06
C PRO A 242 -2.95 -35.27 26.85
N VAL A 243 -3.36 -34.05 26.48
CA VAL A 243 -2.74 -33.28 25.38
C VAL A 243 -1.31 -32.83 25.67
N GLU A 244 -0.92 -32.69 26.93
CA GLU A 244 0.43 -32.26 27.34
C GLU A 244 1.40 -33.45 27.50
N ARG A 245 0.90 -34.68 27.40
CA ARG A 245 1.73 -35.88 27.44
C ARG A 245 2.54 -36.01 26.15
N VAL A 246 3.67 -36.70 26.22
CA VAL A 246 4.52 -36.97 25.04
C VAL A 246 3.76 -37.75 23.94
N THR A 247 2.75 -38.53 24.33
CA THR A 247 1.85 -39.26 23.43
C THR A 247 0.77 -38.39 22.77
N GLY A 248 0.57 -37.16 23.25
CA GLY A 248 -0.34 -36.17 22.68
C GLY A 248 0.26 -35.49 21.46
N ARG A 249 0.23 -36.19 20.32
CA ARG A 249 0.80 -35.71 19.05
C ARG A 249 -0.28 -35.47 18.00
N PHE A 250 -0.11 -34.41 17.21
CA PHE A 250 -1.12 -33.88 16.30
C PHE A 250 -0.58 -33.63 14.89
N PHE A 251 -1.39 -33.95 13.88
CA PHE A 251 -1.20 -33.54 12.49
C PHE A 251 -2.28 -32.58 12.05
N CYS A 252 -1.91 -31.52 11.34
CA CYS A 252 -2.89 -30.68 10.66
C CYS A 252 -3.37 -31.38 9.37
N LYS A 253 -4.61 -31.88 9.36
CA LYS A 253 -5.19 -32.58 8.20
C LYS A 253 -5.40 -31.69 6.97
N ARG A 254 -5.37 -30.36 7.15
CA ARG A 254 -5.56 -29.41 6.03
C ARG A 254 -4.30 -29.18 5.22
N CYS A 255 -3.16 -29.00 5.87
CA CYS A 255 -1.93 -28.58 5.19
C CYS A 255 -0.79 -29.61 5.30
N GLY A 256 -0.87 -30.57 6.23
CA GLY A 256 0.22 -31.51 6.51
C GLY A 256 1.56 -30.81 6.80
N CYS A 257 1.53 -29.54 7.23
CA CYS A 257 2.72 -28.76 7.51
C CYS A 257 3.10 -28.90 8.97
N VAL A 258 4.40 -29.01 9.19
CA VAL A 258 5.03 -29.22 10.47
C VAL A 258 6.17 -28.21 10.53
N GLU A 259 6.30 -27.46 11.64
CA GLU A 259 7.41 -26.51 11.79
C GLU A 259 8.75 -27.26 11.75
N GLN A 260 9.83 -26.58 11.35
CA GLN A 260 11.16 -27.19 11.20
C GLN A 260 11.62 -27.93 12.46
N LYS A 261 11.27 -27.44 13.66
CA LYS A 261 11.61 -28.07 14.94
C LYS A 261 10.91 -29.42 15.19
N TYR A 262 9.80 -29.70 14.50
CA TYR A 262 9.03 -30.94 14.59
C TYR A 262 9.24 -31.85 13.36
N ARG A 263 10.14 -31.48 12.45
CA ARG A 263 10.32 -32.18 11.17
C ARG A 263 10.79 -33.63 11.35
N MET A 264 11.57 -33.91 12.39
CA MET A 264 12.04 -35.25 12.73
C MET A 264 10.89 -36.14 13.21
N ASP A 265 10.08 -35.63 14.14
CA ASP A 265 8.92 -36.34 14.69
C ASP A 265 7.79 -36.49 13.66
N GLY A 266 7.75 -35.63 12.65
CA GLY A 266 6.66 -35.55 11.68
C GLY A 266 5.35 -35.00 12.25
N CYS A 267 5.19 -34.93 13.56
CA CYS A 267 3.99 -34.49 14.26
C CYS A 267 4.27 -33.32 15.21
N MET A 268 3.23 -32.56 15.55
CA MET A 268 3.33 -31.44 16.50
C MET A 268 2.91 -31.90 17.91
N ASP A 269 3.60 -31.43 18.93
CA ASP A 269 3.07 -31.48 20.31
C ASP A 269 1.93 -30.44 20.49
N PHE A 270 1.35 -30.36 21.70
CA PHE A 270 0.30 -29.40 22.00
C PHE A 270 0.71 -27.93 21.76
N ALA A 271 1.95 -27.55 22.12
CA ALA A 271 2.43 -26.19 21.92
C ALA A 271 2.56 -25.86 20.43
N GLY A 272 3.05 -26.80 19.63
CA GLY A 272 3.15 -26.73 18.19
C GLY A 272 1.78 -26.66 17.53
N ALA A 273 0.82 -27.46 17.98
CA ALA A 273 -0.56 -27.43 17.50
C ALA A 273 -1.22 -26.07 17.80
N CYS A 274 -1.02 -25.50 18.99
CA CYS A 274 -1.53 -24.17 19.35
C CYS A 274 -0.93 -23.05 18.50
N LEU A 275 0.38 -23.10 18.24
CA LEU A 275 1.11 -22.13 17.43
C LEU A 275 0.88 -22.29 15.92
N HIS A 276 0.36 -23.44 15.49
CA HIS A 276 0.23 -23.80 14.09
C HIS A 276 -0.61 -22.78 13.31
N GLU A 277 0.02 -22.17 12.31
CA GLU A 277 -0.65 -21.32 11.35
C GLU A 277 -0.89 -22.11 10.05
N CYS A 278 -2.13 -22.53 9.84
CA CYS A 278 -2.49 -23.35 8.68
C CYS A 278 -2.42 -22.53 7.38
N VAL A 279 -1.38 -22.78 6.59
CA VAL A 279 -1.26 -22.26 5.22
C VAL A 279 -1.96 -23.24 4.28
N VAL A 280 -3.23 -22.96 3.94
CA VAL A 280 -3.96 -23.79 2.96
C VAL A 280 -3.40 -23.50 1.57
N GLY A 281 -2.77 -24.49 0.96
CA GLY A 281 -2.21 -24.41 -0.38
C GLY A 281 -1.67 -25.76 -0.81
N ASN A 282 -1.70 -26.04 -2.11
CA ASN A 282 -1.15 -27.29 -2.62
C ASN A 282 0.38 -27.18 -2.60
N LYS A 283 1.02 -27.80 -1.61
CA LYS A 283 2.48 -27.89 -1.47
C LYS A 283 3.12 -28.49 -2.72
N GLU A 284 2.49 -29.49 -3.35
CA GLU A 284 3.02 -30.16 -4.55
C GLU A 284 3.06 -29.22 -5.76
N LYS A 285 2.17 -28.22 -5.80
CA LYS A 285 2.13 -27.23 -6.90
C LYS A 285 2.89 -25.94 -6.60
N GLY A 286 3.62 -25.86 -5.47
CA GLY A 286 4.36 -24.65 -5.07
C GLY A 286 3.50 -23.41 -4.83
N ARG A 287 2.16 -23.54 -4.83
CA ARG A 287 1.21 -22.43 -4.67
C ARG A 287 0.67 -22.42 -3.24
N LEU A 288 1.46 -21.87 -2.32
CA LEU A 288 0.94 -21.45 -1.03
C LEU A 288 -0.01 -20.28 -1.28
N ARG A 289 -1.33 -20.46 -1.08
CA ARG A 289 -2.25 -19.32 -1.12
C ARG A 289 -1.99 -18.48 0.11
N THR A 290 -1.11 -17.50 -0.01
CA THR A 290 -0.77 -16.51 1.02
C THR A 290 -1.96 -15.65 1.47
N GLY A 291 -3.12 -15.74 0.80
CA GLY A 291 -4.24 -14.83 1.02
C GLY A 291 -5.24 -15.21 2.12
N LYS A 292 -5.42 -16.48 2.48
CA LYS A 292 -6.48 -16.88 3.44
C LYS A 292 -5.92 -17.74 4.58
N LYS A 293 -5.34 -17.06 5.57
CA LYS A 293 -4.96 -17.65 6.86
C LYS A 293 -6.22 -18.19 7.53
N VAL A 294 -6.24 -19.48 7.81
CA VAL A 294 -7.39 -20.14 8.44
C VAL A 294 -7.36 -19.86 9.94
N ILE A 295 -8.53 -19.58 10.52
CA ILE A 295 -8.70 -19.44 11.97
C ILE A 295 -8.34 -20.79 12.62
N TRP A 296 -7.58 -20.76 13.71
CA TRP A 296 -7.25 -21.99 14.42
C TRP A 296 -8.52 -22.70 14.89
N ASP A 297 -8.58 -24.01 14.67
CA ASP A 297 -9.70 -24.86 15.02
C ASP A 297 -9.18 -26.29 15.24
N ALA A 298 -9.52 -26.88 16.39
CA ALA A 298 -9.10 -28.22 16.79
C ALA A 298 -9.57 -29.29 15.80
N ALA A 299 -10.71 -29.08 15.11
CA ALA A 299 -11.22 -30.00 14.10
C ALA A 299 -10.25 -30.17 12.91
N ASN A 300 -9.28 -29.26 12.73
CA ASN A 300 -8.27 -29.36 11.69
C ASN A 300 -7.10 -30.28 12.06
N PHE A 301 -7.09 -30.80 13.28
CA PHE A 301 -6.07 -31.70 13.77
C PHE A 301 -6.57 -33.13 13.88
N VAL A 302 -5.66 -34.08 13.74
CA VAL A 302 -5.89 -35.52 13.94
C VAL A 302 -4.76 -36.05 14.81
N LYS A 303 -5.07 -37.03 15.67
CA LYS A 303 -4.10 -37.74 16.49
C LYS A 303 -3.08 -38.49 15.62
N ASP A 304 -1.81 -38.47 16.02
CA ASP A 304 -0.81 -39.39 15.45
C ASP A 304 -0.96 -40.78 16.09
N GLU A 305 -1.30 -41.78 15.29
CA GLU A 305 -1.41 -43.18 15.75
C GLU A 305 -0.05 -43.91 15.78
N LYS A 306 0.96 -43.42 15.06
CA LYS A 306 2.25 -44.12 14.92
C LYS A 306 3.10 -44.10 16.17
N VAL A 307 2.91 -43.09 17.03
CA VAL A 307 3.69 -42.91 18.27
C VAL A 307 3.31 -43.93 19.37
N GLY A 308 2.31 -44.78 19.12
CA GLY A 308 1.77 -45.70 20.14
C GLY A 308 2.07 -47.20 19.97
N VAL A 309 2.70 -47.64 18.87
CA VAL A 309 2.70 -49.08 18.53
C VAL A 309 4.07 -49.78 18.68
N ASP A 310 5.22 -49.11 18.50
CA ASP A 310 6.48 -49.86 18.26
C ASP A 310 7.62 -49.72 19.30
N ASP A 311 7.56 -48.83 20.30
CA ASP A 311 8.73 -48.55 21.17
C ASP A 311 8.64 -49.08 22.63
N CYS A 312 7.69 -49.94 22.95
CA CYS A 312 7.63 -50.59 24.29
C CYS A 312 8.24 -51.99 24.36
N PHE A 313 8.97 -52.44 23.32
CA PHE A 313 9.52 -53.80 23.24
C PHE A 313 11.04 -53.88 23.15
N PHE A 314 11.80 -52.99 23.80
CA PHE A 314 13.22 -53.26 24.09
C PHE A 314 13.66 -52.58 25.39
N ILE A 315 13.47 -53.27 26.52
CA ILE A 315 14.35 -53.25 27.70
C ILE A 315 14.54 -54.71 28.12
#